data_AF-A0A2B7YM21-F1
#
_entry.id   AF-A0A2B7YM21-F1
#
_cell.length_a   1.000
_cell.length_b   1.000
_cell.length_c   1.000
_cell.angle_alpha   90.00
_cell.angle_beta   90.00
_cell.angle_gamma   90.00
#
_symmetry.space_group_name_H-M   'P 1'
#
loop_
_entity.id
_entity.type
_entity.pdbx_description
1 polymer ?
#
loop_
_entity_poly.entity_id
_entity_poly.type
_entity_poly.pdbx_seq_one_letter_code
_entity_poly.pdbx_strand_id
1 'polypeptide(L)'
;MKKIGIIILLLLSFLLLSNCNKNKNEEKKNEKISFSDENYKLFEKFSNNKKNVMNKLKTLNKEEANKLYEQYVVDNNNILGEISEVTEEFLNNIYHEEEAEFTEKDWNDTNKILNKYDLELWDIGEGIVTIRELPHLYYDVFKDYVTDDYKEYLKIWAKDDEELYQADAGLVISFEELGERIITWENFLNKFPNSTLKQRVVDLLNSYREDYILGMDNTPTRDGGYDNVPITIYEEAKKEYDRFMKKYPNSPTVQLIKYYLNNYQNDNIYDLIRNKILNEFELDLTKEALSGNLGRVLAIQDNFNENIFTGADWTVNLDDNTFSNTKEKYPIEFIGTAILKENGETIWIWEDSSLAMEIQATAGNNAIPILTYNSFELPKNMSANAFVSLACGILYDKIAFSGIDYTEKGGMYYFVVSKLPETVFSPVGIKKFADITELAIKNYNIDHKIFIENFLDWNKTKYEWQGDKIIADFGNEDKLEIQFEKIEDEYRIKEIIF
;
A
#
# COMPACT_ATOMS: atom_id res chain seq x y z
N MET A 1 -47.83 52.62 77.09
CA MET A 1 -48.04 52.87 75.65
C MET A 1 -46.70 53.24 75.01
N LYS A 2 -46.36 52.60 73.88
CA LYS A 2 -45.20 52.89 72.99
C LYS A 2 -43.82 52.56 73.61
N LYS A 3 -42.80 52.06 72.92
CA LYS A 3 -42.58 51.44 71.60
C LYS A 3 -41.15 50.86 71.75
N ILE A 4 -40.95 49.54 71.74
CA ILE A 4 -39.62 48.94 71.58
C ILE A 4 -39.50 48.54 70.11
N GLY A 5 -38.84 49.40 69.35
CA GLY A 5 -38.44 49.13 67.97
C GLY A 5 -37.24 48.20 67.98
N ILE A 6 -37.43 47.03 67.38
CA ILE A 6 -36.48 45.93 67.26
C ILE A 6 -35.31 46.34 66.38
N ILE A 7 -34.13 46.33 67.00
CA ILE A 7 -32.85 45.94 66.41
C ILE A 7 -32.99 44.45 66.08
N ILE A 8 -33.16 44.09 64.80
CA ILE A 8 -32.78 42.84 64.11
C ILE A 8 -32.99 43.15 62.63
N LEU A 9 -31.99 43.80 62.02
CA LEU A 9 -31.94 44.07 60.58
C LEU A 9 -30.56 43.59 60.12
N LEU A 10 -30.32 42.27 60.21
CA LEU A 10 -29.13 41.58 59.66
C LEU A 10 -29.18 40.04 59.73
N LEU A 11 -30.34 39.40 60.01
CA LEU A 11 -30.48 37.94 60.05
C LEU A 11 -31.63 37.36 59.19
N LEU A 12 -32.31 38.18 58.40
CA LEU A 12 -33.39 37.74 57.50
C LEU A 12 -33.07 37.90 56.00
N SER A 13 -31.87 38.37 55.64
CA SER A 13 -31.37 38.35 54.26
C SER A 13 -30.67 37.03 53.88
N PHE A 14 -30.52 36.08 54.80
CA PHE A 14 -29.87 34.78 54.55
C PHE A 14 -30.83 33.62 54.24
N LEU A 15 -32.15 33.87 54.22
CA LEU A 15 -33.17 32.82 53.98
C LEU A 15 -33.97 32.99 52.67
N LEU A 16 -33.55 33.90 51.78
CA LEU A 16 -34.12 34.03 50.42
C LEU A 16 -33.09 33.75 49.30
N LEU A 17 -31.91 33.22 49.63
CA LEU A 17 -30.89 32.78 48.65
C LEU A 17 -30.77 31.25 48.51
N SER A 18 -31.71 30.47 49.05
CA SER A 18 -31.69 29.01 48.95
C SER A 18 -32.62 28.44 47.87
N ASN A 19 -33.11 29.25 46.91
CA ASN A 19 -33.97 28.70 45.84
C ASN A 19 -33.91 29.40 44.48
N CYS A 20 -32.71 29.80 44.02
CA CYS A 20 -32.47 30.10 42.62
C CYS A 20 -31.04 29.72 42.21
N ASN A 21 -30.94 29.02 41.08
CA ASN A 21 -29.74 28.55 40.38
C ASN A 21 -28.98 27.35 40.98
N LYS A 22 -29.68 26.22 41.05
CA LYS A 22 -29.12 24.94 40.60
C LYS A 22 -29.84 24.48 39.32
N ASN A 23 -29.76 25.27 38.26
CA ASN A 23 -29.69 24.65 36.94
C ASN A 23 -28.23 24.27 36.75
N LYS A 24 -27.83 23.13 37.34
CA LYS A 24 -26.80 22.34 36.67
C LYS A 24 -27.42 22.06 35.31
N ASN A 25 -26.77 22.49 34.23
CA ASN A 25 -27.01 21.90 32.94
C ASN A 25 -26.61 20.41 33.09
N GLU A 26 -27.52 19.59 33.61
CA GLU A 26 -27.49 18.17 33.33
C GLU A 26 -27.66 18.11 31.81
N GLU A 27 -26.57 17.80 31.10
CA GLU A 27 -26.65 17.46 29.69
C GLU A 27 -27.78 16.44 29.56
N LYS A 28 -28.87 16.83 28.87
CA LYS A 28 -29.94 15.90 28.55
C LYS A 28 -29.29 14.72 27.84
N LYS A 29 -29.33 13.55 28.47
CA LYS A 29 -28.85 12.31 27.88
C LYS A 29 -29.52 12.14 26.53
N ASN A 30 -28.72 12.05 25.47
CA ASN A 30 -29.23 11.79 24.14
C ASN A 30 -29.63 10.31 24.05
N GLU A 31 -30.92 10.03 23.92
CA GLU A 31 -31.45 8.66 23.96
C GLU A 31 -31.08 7.85 22.71
N LYS A 32 -30.69 8.51 21.62
CA LYS A 32 -30.22 7.87 20.38
C LYS A 32 -28.78 7.37 20.44
N ILE A 33 -28.01 7.81 21.43
CA ILE A 33 -26.62 7.37 21.61
C ILE A 33 -26.62 6.16 22.55
N SER A 34 -26.44 4.96 21.98
CA SER A 34 -26.50 3.70 22.71
C SER A 34 -25.18 2.92 22.62
N PHE A 35 -24.17 3.36 23.37
CA PHE A 35 -22.98 2.55 23.63
C PHE A 35 -23.20 1.63 24.85
N SER A 36 -22.94 0.33 24.67
CA SER A 36 -22.94 -0.67 25.73
C SER A 36 -21.66 -0.59 26.58
N ASP A 37 -21.65 -1.30 27.72
CA ASP A 37 -20.45 -1.45 28.55
C ASP A 37 -19.28 -2.08 27.78
N GLU A 38 -19.57 -2.92 26.78
CA GLU A 38 -18.55 -3.53 25.92
C GLU A 38 -17.91 -2.49 25.00
N ASN A 39 -18.70 -1.60 24.39
CA ASN A 39 -18.18 -0.49 23.58
C ASN A 39 -17.23 0.39 24.41
N TYR A 40 -17.64 0.80 25.62
CA TYR A 40 -16.80 1.63 26.50
C TYR A 40 -15.49 0.94 26.90
N LYS A 41 -15.50 -0.38 27.15
CA LYS A 41 -14.27 -1.14 27.44
C LYS A 41 -13.28 -1.10 26.28
N LEU A 42 -13.77 -1.17 25.04
CA LEU A 42 -12.92 -1.09 23.84
C LEU A 42 -12.40 0.34 23.62
N PHE A 43 -13.22 1.36 23.84
CA PHE A 43 -12.75 2.76 23.82
C PHE A 43 -11.66 3.00 24.87
N GLU A 44 -11.84 2.48 26.09
CA GLU A 44 -10.82 2.52 27.14
C GLU A 44 -9.56 1.72 26.79
N LYS A 45 -9.70 0.55 26.14
CA LYS A 45 -8.58 -0.26 25.64
C LYS A 45 -7.76 0.55 24.64
N PHE A 46 -8.40 1.23 23.70
CA PHE A 46 -7.77 2.13 22.72
C PHE A 46 -6.95 3.24 23.41
N SER A 47 -7.57 4.01 24.31
CA SER A 47 -6.87 5.10 25.01
C SER A 47 -5.78 4.62 25.97
N ASN A 48 -5.93 3.45 26.58
CA ASN A 48 -4.90 2.87 27.43
C ASN A 48 -3.69 2.39 26.60
N ASN A 49 -3.91 1.92 25.37
CA ASN A 49 -2.81 1.60 24.44
C ASN A 49 -1.91 2.82 24.21
N LYS A 50 -2.51 3.99 23.94
CA LYS A 50 -1.79 5.28 23.83
C LYS A 50 -0.89 5.56 25.04
N LYS A 51 -1.41 5.39 26.27
CA LYS A 51 -0.63 5.60 27.50
C LYS A 51 0.57 4.66 27.60
N ASN A 52 0.39 3.39 27.21
CA ASN A 52 1.47 2.41 27.21
C ASN A 52 2.57 2.78 26.21
N VAL A 53 2.18 3.19 24.99
CA VAL A 53 3.12 3.66 23.96
C VAL A 53 3.88 4.90 24.40
N MET A 54 3.20 5.91 24.93
CA MET A 54 3.86 7.12 25.46
C MET A 54 4.87 6.81 26.57
N ASN A 55 4.67 5.76 27.36
CA ASN A 55 5.64 5.35 28.38
C ASN A 55 6.86 4.65 27.77
N LYS A 56 6.67 3.79 26.76
CA LYS A 56 7.77 3.14 26.04
C LYS A 56 8.64 4.17 25.31
N LEU A 57 8.03 5.16 24.65
CA LEU A 57 8.74 6.19 23.87
C LEU A 57 9.81 6.96 24.65
N LYS A 58 9.63 7.14 25.97
CA LYS A 58 10.56 7.89 26.84
C LYS A 58 11.98 7.31 26.90
N THR A 59 12.16 6.03 26.55
CA THR A 59 13.45 5.33 26.66
C THR A 59 14.04 4.91 25.32
N LEU A 60 13.32 5.10 24.21
CA LEU A 60 13.75 4.63 22.88
C LEU A 60 14.58 5.68 22.16
N ASN A 61 15.47 5.23 21.26
CA ASN A 61 16.03 6.10 20.22
C ASN A 61 15.01 6.32 19.08
N LYS A 62 15.35 7.19 18.12
CA LYS A 62 14.43 7.60 17.05
C LYS A 62 14.05 6.45 16.11
N GLU A 63 15.00 5.59 15.78
CA GLU A 63 14.81 4.44 14.89
C GLU A 63 13.94 3.35 15.57
N GLU A 64 14.13 3.13 16.86
CA GLU A 64 13.27 2.27 17.69
C GLU A 64 11.85 2.86 17.83
N ALA A 65 11.73 4.18 17.96
CA ALA A 65 10.45 4.87 18.02
C ALA A 65 9.66 4.74 16.70
N ASN A 66 10.33 4.80 15.54
CA ASN A 66 9.69 4.52 14.25
C ASN A 66 9.08 3.11 14.24
N LYS A 67 9.83 2.08 14.68
CA LYS A 67 9.32 0.69 14.76
C LYS A 67 8.14 0.56 15.73
N LEU A 68 8.17 1.29 16.84
CA LEU A 68 7.04 1.33 17.78
C LEU A 68 5.81 2.01 17.16
N TYR A 69 5.98 3.03 16.31
CA TYR A 69 4.88 3.63 15.56
C TYR A 69 4.21 2.61 14.63
N GLU A 70 4.98 1.89 13.81
CA GLU A 70 4.41 0.90 12.88
C GLU A 70 3.62 -0.18 13.65
N GLN A 71 4.17 -0.67 14.77
CA GLN A 71 3.44 -1.62 15.63
C GLN A 71 2.18 -1.00 16.24
N TYR A 72 2.23 0.27 16.65
CA TYR A 72 1.10 0.94 17.27
C TYR A 72 -0.05 1.16 16.28
N VAL A 73 0.23 1.43 15.00
CA VAL A 73 -0.79 1.48 13.94
C VAL A 73 -1.48 0.13 13.81
N VAL A 74 -0.72 -0.98 13.76
CA VAL A 74 -1.28 -2.34 13.70
C VAL A 74 -2.14 -2.65 14.92
N ASP A 75 -1.64 -2.34 16.12
CA ASP A 75 -2.38 -2.56 17.37
C ASP A 75 -3.70 -1.75 17.40
N ASN A 76 -3.67 -0.50 16.93
CA ASN A 76 -4.85 0.35 16.85
C ASN A 76 -5.85 -0.18 15.82
N ASN A 77 -5.41 -0.57 14.62
CA ASN A 77 -6.28 -1.14 13.60
C ASN A 77 -7.01 -2.41 14.09
N ASN A 78 -6.34 -3.26 14.86
CA ASN A 78 -6.97 -4.42 15.48
C ASN A 78 -8.07 -4.01 16.48
N ILE A 79 -7.81 -2.99 17.31
CA ILE A 79 -8.80 -2.49 18.28
C ILE A 79 -9.96 -1.80 17.56
N LEU A 80 -9.70 -1.05 16.48
CA LEU A 80 -10.73 -0.40 15.67
C LEU A 80 -11.61 -1.44 14.96
N GLY A 81 -11.03 -2.56 14.50
CA GLY A 81 -11.79 -3.70 14.00
C GLY A 81 -12.76 -4.26 15.05
N GLU A 82 -12.28 -4.52 16.27
CA GLU A 82 -13.14 -4.94 17.39
C GLU A 82 -14.24 -3.89 17.69
N ILE A 83 -13.91 -2.59 17.65
CA ILE A 83 -14.89 -1.50 17.83
C ILE A 83 -15.95 -1.54 16.74
N SER A 84 -15.54 -1.68 15.48
CA SER A 84 -16.45 -1.71 14.32
C SER A 84 -17.45 -2.85 14.46
N GLU A 85 -17.00 -4.06 14.83
CA GLU A 85 -17.87 -5.22 15.03
C GLU A 85 -18.93 -4.96 16.11
N VAL A 86 -18.56 -4.39 17.26
CA VAL A 86 -19.51 -4.16 18.35
C VAL A 86 -20.34 -2.87 18.21
N THR A 87 -20.03 -2.03 17.22
CA THR A 87 -20.76 -0.77 16.95
C THR A 87 -21.57 -0.80 15.67
N GLU A 88 -21.50 -1.89 14.88
CA GLU A 88 -22.18 -2.04 13.59
C GLU A 88 -23.67 -1.67 13.63
N GLU A 89 -24.43 -2.20 14.61
CA GLU A 89 -25.87 -1.89 14.74
C GLU A 89 -26.12 -0.39 14.94
N PHE A 90 -25.34 0.26 15.80
CA PHE A 90 -25.47 1.69 16.05
C PHE A 90 -25.10 2.51 14.80
N LEU A 91 -24.01 2.15 14.12
CA LEU A 91 -23.51 2.88 12.95
C LEU A 91 -24.47 2.74 11.75
N ASN A 92 -24.98 1.54 11.49
CA ASN A 92 -25.95 1.31 10.41
C ASN A 92 -27.25 2.09 10.62
N ASN A 93 -27.66 2.31 11.87
CA ASN A 93 -28.88 3.06 12.16
C ASN A 93 -28.75 4.57 11.92
N ILE A 94 -27.53 5.12 11.80
CA ILE A 94 -27.32 6.57 11.58
C ILE A 94 -28.08 7.07 10.33
N TYR A 95 -28.05 6.30 9.23
CA TYR A 95 -28.71 6.67 7.98
C TYR A 95 -29.93 5.81 7.60
N HIS A 96 -30.24 4.77 8.38
CA HIS A 96 -31.29 3.80 8.04
C HIS A 96 -32.44 3.71 9.06
N GLU A 97 -32.43 4.50 10.13
CA GLU A 97 -33.50 4.48 11.14
C GLU A 97 -34.76 5.24 10.68
N GLU A 98 -35.87 4.53 10.47
CA GLU A 98 -37.16 5.09 9.99
C GLU A 98 -37.89 5.94 11.04
N GLU A 99 -37.61 5.74 12.33
CA GLU A 99 -38.41 6.32 13.43
C GLU A 99 -37.96 7.73 13.84
N ALA A 100 -36.66 8.08 13.70
CA ALA A 100 -36.15 9.42 14.00
C ALA A 100 -34.76 9.70 13.40
N GLU A 101 -34.69 10.56 12.38
CA GLU A 101 -33.46 11.01 11.70
C GLU A 101 -32.31 11.36 12.66
N PHE A 102 -31.13 10.78 12.47
CA PHE A 102 -29.91 11.12 13.22
C PHE A 102 -29.42 12.51 12.79
N THR A 103 -29.43 13.46 13.73
CA THR A 103 -29.18 14.88 13.42
C THR A 103 -27.71 15.28 13.61
N GLU A 104 -27.33 16.44 13.08
CA GLU A 104 -26.02 17.06 13.36
C GLU A 104 -25.75 17.21 14.88
N LYS A 105 -26.80 17.43 15.68
CA LYS A 105 -26.68 17.48 17.15
C LYS A 105 -26.33 16.09 17.71
N ASP A 106 -26.93 15.04 17.18
CA ASP A 106 -26.67 13.65 17.61
C ASP A 106 -25.25 13.23 17.24
N TRP A 107 -24.77 13.61 16.05
CA TRP A 107 -23.38 13.47 15.61
C TRP A 107 -22.41 14.17 16.56
N ASN A 108 -22.63 15.45 16.82
CA ASN A 108 -21.79 16.25 17.70
C ASN A 108 -21.78 15.72 19.15
N ASP A 109 -22.92 15.26 19.67
CA ASP A 109 -23.01 14.68 21.00
C ASP A 109 -22.30 13.31 21.07
N THR A 110 -22.34 12.52 20.00
CA THR A 110 -21.58 11.26 19.89
C THR A 110 -20.08 11.53 19.86
N ASN A 111 -19.62 12.48 19.05
CA ASN A 111 -18.21 12.87 19.01
C ASN A 111 -17.72 13.47 20.34
N LYS A 112 -18.54 14.16 21.13
CA LYS A 112 -18.15 14.55 22.50
C LYS A 112 -17.83 13.36 23.42
N ILE A 113 -18.46 12.21 23.19
CA ILE A 113 -18.17 10.98 23.94
C ILE A 113 -16.89 10.33 23.40
N LEU A 114 -16.84 10.09 22.08
CA LEU A 114 -15.71 9.43 21.42
C LEU A 114 -14.40 10.20 21.56
N ASN A 115 -14.41 11.53 21.45
CA ASN A 115 -13.21 12.37 21.55
C ASN A 115 -12.50 12.25 22.91
N LYS A 116 -13.19 11.81 23.97
CA LYS A 116 -12.56 11.53 25.28
C LYS A 116 -11.57 10.36 25.20
N TYR A 117 -11.69 9.55 24.16
CA TYR A 117 -10.91 8.35 23.93
C TYR A 117 -9.97 8.47 22.72
N ASP A 118 -9.83 9.67 22.14
CA ASP A 118 -9.11 9.95 20.89
C ASP A 118 -9.75 9.26 19.65
N LEU A 119 -11.08 9.12 19.66
CA LEU A 119 -11.88 8.54 18.57
C LEU A 119 -12.92 9.55 18.04
N GLU A 120 -13.39 9.36 16.81
CA GLU A 120 -14.49 10.13 16.21
C GLU A 120 -15.37 9.28 15.29
N LEU A 121 -16.61 9.73 15.07
CA LEU A 121 -17.45 9.29 13.94
C LEU A 121 -16.89 9.83 12.64
N TRP A 122 -16.92 8.99 11.61
CA TRP A 122 -16.40 9.31 10.30
C TRP A 122 -17.32 8.75 9.20
N ASP A 123 -17.84 9.64 8.37
CA ASP A 123 -18.63 9.27 7.20
C ASP A 123 -17.68 8.97 6.04
N ILE A 124 -17.76 7.75 5.50
CA ILE A 124 -16.91 7.29 4.40
C ILE A 124 -17.61 7.28 3.03
N GLY A 125 -18.82 7.86 2.95
CA GLY A 125 -19.67 7.85 1.77
C GLY A 125 -20.59 6.64 1.72
N GLU A 126 -21.49 6.61 0.72
CA GLU A 126 -22.43 5.50 0.46
C GLU A 126 -23.36 5.17 1.66
N GLY A 127 -23.57 6.15 2.55
CA GLY A 127 -24.33 5.96 3.78
C GLY A 127 -23.61 5.08 4.82
N ILE A 128 -22.29 4.93 4.72
CA ILE A 128 -21.49 4.15 5.66
C ILE A 128 -20.78 5.10 6.64
N VAL A 129 -20.95 4.83 7.93
CA VAL A 129 -20.27 5.54 9.02
C VAL A 129 -19.40 4.56 9.78
N THR A 130 -18.20 4.99 10.15
CA THR A 130 -17.27 4.23 11.00
C THR A 130 -16.86 5.03 12.24
N ILE A 131 -16.22 4.36 13.20
CA ILE A 131 -15.48 5.00 14.28
C ILE A 131 -13.99 4.82 14.00
N ARG A 132 -13.26 5.92 13.94
CA ARG A 132 -11.80 5.93 13.71
C ARG A 132 -11.07 6.74 14.77
N GLU A 133 -9.75 6.69 14.74
CA GLU A 133 -8.90 7.59 15.52
C GLU A 133 -9.00 9.06 15.07
N LEU A 134 -8.71 9.99 15.98
CA LEU A 134 -8.54 11.39 15.60
C LEU A 134 -7.35 11.56 14.64
N PRO A 135 -7.44 12.39 13.59
CA PRO A 135 -6.43 12.50 12.54
C PRO A 135 -5.05 12.94 13.06
N HIS A 136 -5.02 13.72 14.14
CA HIS A 136 -3.77 14.19 14.75
C HIS A 136 -3.14 13.23 15.78
N LEU A 137 -3.76 12.08 16.06
CA LEU A 137 -3.35 11.16 17.13
C LEU A 137 -1.87 10.76 17.03
N TYR A 138 -1.46 10.22 15.88
CA TYR A 138 -0.10 9.71 15.71
C TYR A 138 0.93 10.84 15.73
N TYR A 139 0.64 11.97 15.08
CA TYR A 139 1.53 13.12 15.13
C TYR A 139 1.75 13.59 16.56
N ASP A 140 0.69 13.74 17.36
CA ASP A 140 0.82 14.20 18.74
C ASP A 140 1.57 13.24 19.65
N VAL A 141 1.43 11.93 19.44
CA VAL A 141 2.15 10.92 20.23
C VAL A 141 3.63 10.87 19.86
N PHE A 142 3.98 11.00 18.57
CA PHE A 142 5.31 10.65 18.06
C PHE A 142 6.20 11.81 17.65
N LYS A 143 5.69 13.03 17.40
CA LYS A 143 6.43 14.17 16.80
C LYS A 143 7.76 14.56 17.45
N ASP A 144 7.96 14.22 18.72
CA ASP A 144 9.19 14.53 19.47
C ASP A 144 10.11 13.31 19.66
N TYR A 145 9.70 12.13 19.23
CA TYR A 145 10.39 10.86 19.46
C TYR A 145 10.90 10.20 18.18
N VAL A 146 10.29 10.48 17.02
CA VAL A 146 10.65 9.84 15.75
C VAL A 146 11.74 10.59 14.97
N THR A 147 12.23 9.94 13.93
CA THR A 147 13.07 10.52 12.88
C THR A 147 12.37 11.68 12.15
N ASP A 148 13.17 12.54 11.50
CA ASP A 148 12.65 13.80 10.93
C ASP A 148 11.73 13.56 9.72
N ASP A 149 11.97 12.49 8.95
CA ASP A 149 11.09 12.01 7.88
C ASP A 149 9.77 11.49 8.45
N TYR A 150 9.79 10.62 9.47
CA TYR A 150 8.54 10.19 10.12
C TYR A 150 7.76 11.36 10.72
N LYS A 151 8.44 12.33 11.32
CA LYS A 151 7.79 13.53 11.87
C LYS A 151 7.08 14.34 10.78
N GLU A 152 7.71 14.56 9.64
CA GLU A 152 7.08 15.29 8.52
C GLU A 152 5.94 14.47 7.91
N TYR A 153 6.15 13.17 7.70
CA TYR A 153 5.11 12.25 7.21
C TYR A 153 3.85 12.32 8.08
N LEU A 154 4.00 12.16 9.39
CA LEU A 154 2.88 12.18 10.33
C LEU A 154 2.18 13.54 10.36
N LYS A 155 2.92 14.63 10.14
CA LYS A 155 2.37 15.98 10.09
C LYS A 155 1.52 16.19 8.84
N ILE A 156 2.01 15.73 7.68
CA ILE A 156 1.27 15.82 6.42
C ILE A 156 0.02 14.93 6.52
N TRP A 157 0.20 13.67 6.94
CA TRP A 157 -0.91 12.73 7.08
C TRP A 157 -1.99 13.23 8.05
N ALA A 158 -1.61 13.78 9.20
CA ALA A 158 -2.56 14.35 10.15
C ALA A 158 -3.40 15.50 9.55
N LYS A 159 -2.91 16.18 8.52
CA LYS A 159 -3.66 17.22 7.81
C LYS A 159 -4.53 16.63 6.69
N ASP A 160 -3.98 15.73 5.89
CA ASP A 160 -4.70 15.07 4.80
C ASP A 160 -5.85 14.20 5.32
N ASP A 161 -5.73 13.68 6.56
CA ASP A 161 -6.72 12.83 7.22
C ASP A 161 -7.86 13.62 7.89
N GLU A 162 -7.80 14.96 7.92
CA GLU A 162 -8.92 15.81 8.41
C GLU A 162 -10.16 15.76 7.50
N GLU A 163 -9.97 15.47 6.21
CA GLU A 163 -11.02 15.45 5.20
C GLU A 163 -10.69 14.38 4.15
N LEU A 164 -11.67 13.49 3.88
CA LEU A 164 -11.57 12.55 2.76
C LEU A 164 -11.26 13.32 1.49
N TYR A 165 -10.42 12.77 0.61
CA TYR A 165 -10.26 13.36 -0.73
C TYR A 165 -11.25 12.76 -1.73
N GLN A 166 -11.71 11.53 -1.47
CA GLN A 166 -12.66 10.79 -2.30
C GLN A 166 -13.73 10.09 -1.45
N ALA A 167 -14.93 9.97 -1.99
CA ALA A 167 -16.03 9.13 -1.49
C ALA A 167 -17.00 8.87 -2.65
N ASP A 168 -17.74 7.75 -2.62
CA ASP A 168 -18.74 7.40 -3.67
C ASP A 168 -18.15 7.58 -5.10
N ALA A 169 -17.00 6.95 -5.36
CA ALA A 169 -16.29 7.01 -6.64
C ALA A 169 -16.11 8.43 -7.24
N GLY A 170 -15.97 9.44 -6.38
CA GLY A 170 -15.80 10.84 -6.76
C GLY A 170 -14.91 11.59 -5.79
N LEU A 171 -14.29 12.67 -6.26
CA LEU A 171 -13.58 13.61 -5.41
C LEU A 171 -14.58 14.40 -4.55
N VAL A 172 -14.34 14.44 -3.24
CA VAL A 172 -15.08 15.31 -2.30
C VAL A 172 -14.32 16.61 -1.99
N ILE A 173 -13.07 16.70 -2.44
CA ILE A 173 -12.27 17.94 -2.46
C ILE A 173 -12.16 18.48 -3.89
N SER A 174 -11.69 19.71 -4.03
CA SER A 174 -11.40 20.27 -5.37
C SER A 174 -10.18 19.61 -6.01
N PHE A 175 -10.14 19.58 -7.35
CA PHE A 175 -8.92 19.19 -8.07
C PHE A 175 -7.72 20.07 -7.67
N GLU A 176 -7.91 21.37 -7.44
CA GLU A 176 -6.85 22.26 -6.96
C GLU A 176 -6.24 21.74 -5.65
N GLU A 177 -7.07 21.33 -4.68
CA GLU A 177 -6.60 20.79 -3.41
C GLU A 177 -5.86 19.46 -3.60
N LEU A 178 -6.38 18.54 -4.40
CA LEU A 178 -5.68 17.29 -4.72
C LEU A 178 -4.30 17.58 -5.36
N GLY A 179 -4.23 18.58 -6.24
CA GLY A 179 -2.97 19.08 -6.78
C GLY A 179 -2.01 19.61 -5.71
N GLU A 180 -2.49 20.33 -4.69
CA GLU A 180 -1.64 20.76 -3.57
C GLU A 180 -1.17 19.58 -2.70
N ARG A 181 -1.99 18.54 -2.51
CA ARG A 181 -1.58 17.30 -1.81
C ARG A 181 -0.48 16.58 -2.60
N ILE A 182 -0.60 16.45 -3.93
CA ILE A 182 0.44 15.92 -4.82
C ILE A 182 1.78 16.65 -4.59
N ILE A 183 1.78 17.98 -4.61
CA ILE A 183 3.00 18.78 -4.41
C ILE A 183 3.59 18.57 -3.01
N THR A 184 2.74 18.43 -2.00
CA THR A 184 3.18 18.20 -0.62
C THR A 184 3.96 16.88 -0.50
N TRP A 185 3.45 15.81 -1.10
CA TRP A 185 4.10 14.50 -1.11
C TRP A 185 5.32 14.43 -2.04
N GLU A 186 5.31 15.12 -3.18
CA GLU A 186 6.52 15.28 -4.01
C GLU A 186 7.65 15.97 -3.23
N ASN A 187 7.33 17.01 -2.46
CA ASN A 187 8.30 17.70 -1.62
C ASN A 187 8.82 16.81 -0.48
N PHE A 188 7.98 15.94 0.09
CA PHE A 188 8.42 14.95 1.07
C PHE A 188 9.48 14.01 0.47
N LEU A 189 9.21 13.42 -0.69
CA LEU A 189 10.14 12.51 -1.37
C LEU A 189 11.45 13.20 -1.75
N ASN A 190 11.39 14.46 -2.22
CA ASN A 190 12.57 15.25 -2.53
C ASN A 190 13.42 15.56 -1.28
N LYS A 191 12.77 15.80 -0.14
CA LYS A 191 13.45 16.11 1.13
C LYS A 191 14.01 14.85 1.80
N PHE A 192 13.35 13.71 1.64
CA PHE A 192 13.69 12.44 2.29
C PHE A 192 13.77 11.27 1.30
N PRO A 193 14.69 11.33 0.31
CA PRO A 193 14.77 10.32 -0.77
C PRO A 193 15.15 8.91 -0.28
N ASN A 194 15.73 8.81 0.91
CA ASN A 194 16.15 7.54 1.54
C ASN A 194 15.25 7.12 2.71
N SER A 195 14.07 7.74 2.87
CA SER A 195 13.12 7.37 3.93
C SER A 195 12.62 5.94 3.71
N THR A 196 12.45 5.19 4.80
CA THR A 196 11.77 3.88 4.74
C THR A 196 10.29 4.01 4.41
N LEU A 197 9.73 5.23 4.45
CA LEU A 197 8.35 5.54 4.04
C LEU A 197 8.22 5.84 2.54
N LYS A 198 9.34 5.86 1.78
CA LYS A 198 9.36 6.22 0.36
C LYS A 198 8.30 5.47 -0.43
N GLN A 199 8.25 4.16 -0.29
CA GLN A 199 7.30 3.30 -1.00
C GLN A 199 5.86 3.72 -0.73
N ARG A 200 5.46 3.73 0.55
CA ARG A 200 4.10 4.12 1.00
C ARG A 200 3.68 5.48 0.45
N VAL A 201 4.61 6.44 0.42
CA VAL A 201 4.34 7.78 -0.12
C VAL A 201 4.23 7.78 -1.64
N VAL A 202 5.05 7.00 -2.35
CA VAL A 202 4.96 6.86 -3.81
C VAL A 202 3.61 6.27 -4.21
N ASP A 203 3.14 5.21 -3.55
CA ASP A 203 1.85 4.59 -3.88
C ASP A 203 0.69 5.58 -3.72
N LEU A 204 0.62 6.25 -2.57
CA LEU A 204 -0.38 7.28 -2.30
C LEU A 204 -0.35 8.40 -3.35
N LEU A 205 0.86 8.91 -3.63
CA LEU A 205 1.06 9.98 -4.59
C LEU A 205 0.66 9.56 -6.01
N ASN A 206 0.87 8.30 -6.38
CA ASN A 206 0.48 7.77 -7.68
C ASN A 206 -1.03 7.55 -7.78
N SER A 207 -1.71 7.12 -6.71
CA SER A 207 -3.18 7.16 -6.66
C SER A 207 -3.70 8.58 -6.86
N TYR A 208 -3.15 9.56 -6.13
CA TYR A 208 -3.53 10.97 -6.32
C TYR A 208 -3.28 11.46 -7.74
N ARG A 209 -2.17 11.08 -8.37
CA ARG A 209 -1.89 11.43 -9.78
C ARG A 209 -2.89 10.78 -10.72
N GLU A 210 -3.25 9.52 -10.49
CA GLU A 210 -4.23 8.82 -11.31
C GLU A 210 -5.58 9.54 -11.25
N ASP A 211 -6.11 9.78 -10.04
CA ASP A 211 -7.40 10.43 -9.83
C ASP A 211 -7.40 11.89 -10.31
N TYR A 212 -6.29 12.61 -10.13
CA TYR A 212 -6.14 13.98 -10.61
C TYR A 212 -6.12 14.08 -12.14
N ILE A 213 -5.54 13.10 -12.85
CA ILE A 213 -5.39 13.11 -14.31
C ILE A 213 -6.60 12.50 -15.01
N LEU A 214 -7.07 11.34 -14.55
CA LEU A 214 -8.13 10.58 -15.19
C LEU A 214 -9.52 10.92 -14.64
N GLY A 215 -9.58 11.54 -13.46
CA GLY A 215 -10.81 11.71 -12.73
C GLY A 215 -11.33 10.38 -12.19
N MET A 216 -12.50 10.46 -11.59
CA MET A 216 -13.24 9.31 -11.08
C MET A 216 -14.62 9.25 -11.72
N ASP A 217 -15.39 8.19 -11.48
CA ASP A 217 -16.69 7.98 -12.13
C ASP A 217 -17.66 9.14 -11.90
N ASN A 218 -17.75 9.64 -10.66
CA ASN A 218 -18.64 10.75 -10.28
C ASN A 218 -17.98 12.13 -10.42
N THR A 219 -16.66 12.19 -10.65
CA THR A 219 -15.92 13.42 -10.94
C THR A 219 -14.93 13.22 -12.11
N PRO A 220 -15.42 12.95 -13.33
CA PRO A 220 -14.57 12.62 -14.45
C PRO A 220 -13.80 13.84 -14.98
N THR A 221 -12.62 13.63 -15.56
CA THR A 221 -11.86 14.71 -16.22
C THR A 221 -12.13 14.80 -17.73
N ARG A 222 -12.78 13.78 -18.31
CA ARG A 222 -13.17 13.72 -19.73
C ARG A 222 -14.62 13.28 -19.93
N ASP A 223 -15.18 13.67 -21.08
CA ASP A 223 -16.51 13.29 -21.57
C ASP A 223 -16.43 12.89 -23.05
N GLY A 224 -17.45 12.19 -23.56
CA GLY A 224 -17.57 11.74 -24.95
C GLY A 224 -17.05 10.32 -25.17
N GLY A 225 -16.93 9.92 -26.45
CA GLY A 225 -16.60 8.54 -26.85
C GLY A 225 -17.82 7.63 -27.02
N TYR A 226 -19.03 8.16 -26.87
CA TYR A 226 -20.31 7.49 -27.09
C TYR A 226 -21.16 8.27 -28.11
N ASP A 227 -22.08 7.60 -28.80
CA ASP A 227 -23.07 8.24 -29.71
C ASP A 227 -22.51 9.24 -30.74
N ASN A 228 -21.27 9.04 -31.21
CA ASN A 228 -20.52 9.97 -32.06
C ASN A 228 -20.18 11.33 -31.41
N VAL A 229 -20.29 11.44 -30.09
CA VAL A 229 -19.79 12.56 -29.30
C VAL A 229 -18.26 12.44 -29.22
N PRO A 230 -17.49 13.43 -29.70
CA PRO A 230 -16.04 13.38 -29.63
C PRO A 230 -15.57 13.47 -28.17
N ILE A 231 -14.48 12.77 -27.86
CA ILE A 231 -13.87 12.85 -26.53
C ILE A 231 -13.33 14.28 -26.31
N THR A 232 -13.64 14.87 -25.16
CA THR A 232 -13.19 16.20 -24.71
C THR A 232 -12.82 16.17 -23.23
N ILE A 233 -12.00 17.13 -22.79
CA ILE A 233 -11.64 17.31 -21.38
C ILE A 233 -12.57 18.37 -20.79
N TYR A 234 -13.08 18.16 -19.58
CA TYR A 234 -13.88 19.16 -18.88
C TYR A 234 -13.09 20.46 -18.65
N GLU A 235 -13.76 21.60 -18.84
CA GLU A 235 -13.13 22.92 -18.73
C GLU A 235 -12.57 23.20 -17.32
N GLU A 236 -13.16 22.61 -16.28
CA GLU A 236 -12.64 22.69 -14.91
C GLU A 236 -11.27 22.01 -14.79
N ALA A 237 -11.17 20.73 -15.18
CA ALA A 237 -9.92 19.98 -15.18
C ALA A 237 -8.84 20.68 -16.02
N LYS A 238 -9.21 21.17 -17.21
CA LYS A 238 -8.28 21.91 -18.08
C LYS A 238 -7.71 23.18 -17.43
N LYS A 239 -8.56 23.98 -16.78
CA LYS A 239 -8.12 25.19 -16.05
C LYS A 239 -7.20 24.82 -14.90
N GLU A 240 -7.51 23.75 -14.19
CA GLU A 240 -6.68 23.26 -13.10
C GLU A 240 -5.32 22.78 -13.59
N TYR A 241 -5.26 22.02 -14.69
CA TYR A 241 -4.00 21.62 -15.31
C TYR A 241 -3.15 22.83 -15.75
N ASP A 242 -3.78 23.84 -16.36
CA ASP A 242 -3.09 25.08 -16.71
C ASP A 242 -2.56 25.82 -15.46
N ARG A 243 -3.34 25.88 -14.38
CA ARG A 243 -2.92 26.44 -13.09
C ARG A 243 -1.73 25.67 -12.52
N PHE A 244 -1.82 24.35 -12.44
CA PHE A 244 -0.80 23.47 -11.87
C PHE A 244 0.51 23.58 -12.64
N MET A 245 0.48 23.44 -13.97
CA MET A 245 1.68 23.56 -14.81
C MET A 245 2.34 24.94 -14.70
N LYS A 246 1.56 26.01 -14.48
CA LYS A 246 2.07 27.37 -14.29
C LYS A 246 2.66 27.58 -12.89
N LYS A 247 2.00 27.09 -11.85
CA LYS A 247 2.38 27.26 -10.44
C LYS A 247 3.57 26.36 -10.08
N TYR A 248 3.60 25.14 -10.62
CA TYR A 248 4.56 24.10 -10.30
C TYR A 248 5.26 23.52 -11.56
N PRO A 249 5.96 24.35 -12.36
CA PRO A 249 6.51 23.92 -13.65
C PRO A 249 7.57 22.81 -13.55
N ASN A 250 8.17 22.62 -12.37
CA ASN A 250 9.20 21.61 -12.10
C ASN A 250 8.64 20.33 -11.48
N SER A 251 7.33 20.26 -11.20
CA SER A 251 6.71 19.04 -10.67
C SER A 251 6.77 17.93 -11.74
N PRO A 252 7.18 16.70 -11.38
CA PRO A 252 7.10 15.56 -12.28
C PRO A 252 5.70 15.32 -12.85
N THR A 253 4.65 15.61 -12.07
CA THR A 253 3.25 15.51 -12.51
C THR A 253 2.95 16.38 -13.74
N VAL A 254 3.71 17.44 -14.02
CA VAL A 254 3.57 18.24 -15.27
C VAL A 254 3.80 17.40 -16.52
N GLN A 255 4.69 16.39 -16.47
CA GLN A 255 4.92 15.50 -17.60
C GLN A 255 3.73 14.59 -17.85
N LEU A 256 3.11 14.06 -16.77
CA LEU A 256 1.87 13.29 -16.85
C LEU A 256 0.72 14.12 -17.44
N ILE A 257 0.53 15.36 -16.97
CA ILE A 257 -0.50 16.27 -17.51
C ILE A 257 -0.31 16.46 -19.02
N LYS A 258 0.92 16.80 -19.46
CA LYS A 258 1.21 16.98 -20.89
C LYS A 258 0.97 15.70 -21.69
N TYR A 259 1.35 14.56 -21.14
CA TYR A 259 1.14 13.27 -21.78
C TYR A 259 -0.35 12.96 -21.93
N TYR A 260 -1.16 13.19 -20.88
CA TYR A 260 -2.60 13.06 -20.93
C TYR A 260 -3.24 14.01 -21.96
N LEU A 261 -2.90 15.30 -21.93
CA LEU A 261 -3.42 16.30 -22.86
C LEU A 261 -3.10 15.99 -24.34
N ASN A 262 -2.02 15.24 -24.61
CA ASN A 262 -1.69 14.80 -25.97
C ASN A 262 -2.41 13.51 -26.38
N ASN A 263 -2.95 12.73 -25.43
CA ASN A 263 -3.46 11.38 -25.66
C ASN A 263 -4.91 11.16 -25.20
N TYR A 264 -5.59 12.15 -24.62
CA TYR A 264 -6.92 11.99 -23.98
C TYR A 264 -8.01 11.41 -24.91
N GLN A 265 -7.84 11.55 -26.23
CA GLN A 265 -8.74 11.02 -27.26
C GLN A 265 -8.59 9.52 -27.50
N ASN A 266 -7.59 8.86 -26.90
CA ASN A 266 -7.45 7.42 -27.01
C ASN A 266 -8.45 6.71 -26.10
N ASP A 267 -9.09 5.67 -26.62
CA ASP A 267 -10.05 4.86 -25.86
C ASP A 267 -9.36 4.19 -24.66
N ASN A 268 -8.10 3.78 -24.81
CA ASN A 268 -7.27 3.14 -23.78
C ASN A 268 -6.47 4.13 -22.91
N ILE A 269 -6.94 5.36 -22.70
CA ILE A 269 -6.19 6.37 -21.94
C ILE A 269 -5.80 5.92 -20.53
N TYR A 270 -6.65 5.12 -19.86
CA TYR A 270 -6.39 4.65 -18.51
C TYR A 270 -5.10 3.82 -18.46
N ASP A 271 -4.96 2.87 -19.38
CA ASP A 271 -3.76 2.05 -19.51
C ASP A 271 -2.54 2.91 -19.86
N LEU A 272 -2.71 3.87 -20.77
CA LEU A 272 -1.61 4.77 -21.16
C LEU A 272 -1.09 5.59 -19.98
N ILE A 273 -1.97 6.12 -19.12
CA ILE A 273 -1.58 6.91 -17.95
C ILE A 273 -0.99 6.02 -16.86
N ARG A 274 -1.60 4.87 -16.55
CA ARG A 274 -1.06 3.90 -15.58
C ARG A 274 0.33 3.42 -15.99
N ASN A 275 0.51 3.03 -17.26
CA ASN A 275 1.81 2.65 -17.79
C ASN A 275 2.82 3.81 -17.70
N LYS A 276 2.36 5.06 -17.90
CA LYS A 276 3.23 6.23 -17.77
C LYS A 276 3.67 6.44 -16.32
N ILE A 277 2.76 6.30 -15.36
CA ILE A 277 3.04 6.38 -13.92
C ILE A 277 4.03 5.29 -13.51
N LEU A 278 3.74 4.04 -13.87
CA LEU A 278 4.60 2.88 -13.60
C LEU A 278 6.04 3.12 -14.07
N ASN A 279 6.20 3.53 -15.32
CA ASN A 279 7.52 3.72 -15.94
C ASN A 279 8.28 4.93 -15.38
N GLU A 280 7.59 5.97 -14.89
CA GLU A 280 8.23 7.19 -14.37
C GLU A 280 8.48 7.17 -12.87
N PHE A 281 7.63 6.50 -12.09
CA PHE A 281 7.61 6.64 -10.63
C PHE A 281 7.79 5.33 -9.85
N GLU A 282 7.58 4.17 -10.48
CA GLU A 282 7.52 2.86 -9.77
C GLU A 282 8.52 1.83 -10.30
N LEU A 283 9.20 2.13 -11.41
CA LEU A 283 10.12 1.18 -12.05
C LEU A 283 11.26 0.75 -11.11
N ASP A 284 11.79 1.68 -10.30
CA ASP A 284 12.84 1.37 -9.33
C ASP A 284 12.34 0.42 -8.24
N LEU A 285 11.10 0.60 -7.78
CA LEU A 285 10.49 -0.24 -6.75
C LEU A 285 10.24 -1.66 -7.27
N THR A 286 9.80 -1.74 -8.53
CA THR A 286 9.69 -3.00 -9.28
C THR A 286 11.06 -3.69 -9.43
N LYS A 287 12.11 -2.91 -9.74
CA LYS A 287 13.50 -3.39 -9.83
C LYS A 287 13.98 -3.92 -8.49
N GLU A 288 13.77 -3.19 -7.39
CA GLU A 288 14.15 -3.60 -6.04
C GLU A 288 13.46 -4.92 -5.64
N ALA A 289 12.13 -5.00 -5.83
CA ALA A 289 11.34 -6.19 -5.53
C ALA A 289 11.77 -7.42 -6.35
N LEU A 290 12.05 -7.23 -7.65
CA LEU A 290 12.59 -8.28 -8.51
C LEU A 290 13.97 -8.71 -8.03
N SER A 291 14.85 -7.75 -7.73
CA SER A 291 16.23 -8.02 -7.27
C SER A 291 16.24 -8.88 -6.00
N GLY A 292 15.38 -8.56 -5.02
CA GLY A 292 15.29 -9.30 -3.76
C GLY A 292 14.80 -10.74 -3.89
N ASN A 293 14.11 -11.09 -4.97
CA ASN A 293 13.50 -12.41 -5.11
C ASN A 293 14.08 -13.26 -6.24
N LEU A 294 14.71 -12.64 -7.25
CA LEU A 294 15.12 -13.30 -8.48
C LEU A 294 16.09 -14.47 -8.26
N GLY A 295 17.07 -14.33 -7.37
CA GLY A 295 18.09 -15.38 -7.15
C GLY A 295 17.47 -16.70 -6.69
N ARG A 296 16.57 -16.62 -5.70
CA ARG A 296 15.77 -17.76 -5.23
C ARG A 296 14.96 -18.38 -6.37
N VAL A 297 14.23 -17.55 -7.12
CA VAL A 297 13.33 -18.02 -8.18
C VAL A 297 14.11 -18.73 -9.27
N LEU A 298 15.24 -18.17 -9.72
CA LEU A 298 16.10 -18.82 -10.71
C LEU A 298 16.69 -20.14 -10.20
N ALA A 299 17.10 -20.21 -8.93
CA ALA A 299 17.58 -21.45 -8.32
C ALA A 299 16.49 -22.53 -8.26
N ILE A 300 15.28 -22.17 -7.86
CA ILE A 300 14.12 -23.07 -7.84
C ILE A 300 13.80 -23.54 -9.26
N GLN A 301 13.78 -22.63 -10.24
CA GLN A 301 13.49 -22.97 -11.63
C GLN A 301 14.54 -23.91 -12.21
N ASP A 302 15.82 -23.68 -11.92
CA ASP A 302 16.90 -24.53 -12.40
C ASP A 302 16.87 -25.91 -11.75
N ASN A 303 16.63 -25.99 -10.43
CA ASN A 303 16.40 -27.27 -9.75
C ASN A 303 15.16 -27.99 -10.28
N PHE A 304 14.07 -27.27 -10.59
CA PHE A 304 12.88 -27.85 -11.20
C PHE A 304 13.20 -28.47 -12.56
N ASN A 305 13.94 -27.75 -13.41
CA ASN A 305 14.39 -28.27 -14.70
C ASN A 305 15.30 -29.51 -14.56
N GLU A 306 16.26 -29.48 -13.63
CA GLU A 306 17.19 -30.60 -13.42
C GLU A 306 16.55 -31.84 -12.80
N ASN A 307 15.59 -31.68 -11.88
CA ASN A 307 15.03 -32.79 -11.13
C ASN A 307 13.74 -33.36 -11.75
N ILE A 308 12.99 -32.54 -12.50
CA ILE A 308 11.67 -32.91 -13.05
C ILE A 308 11.76 -33.11 -14.57
N PHE A 309 12.42 -32.23 -15.31
CA PHE A 309 12.54 -32.30 -16.78
C PHE A 309 13.68 -33.22 -17.27
N THR A 310 13.97 -34.32 -16.57
CA THR A 310 15.01 -35.28 -16.99
C THR A 310 14.55 -36.18 -18.15
N GLY A 311 14.45 -35.62 -19.36
CA GLY A 311 14.26 -36.37 -20.62
C GLY A 311 12.93 -37.14 -20.77
N ALA A 312 11.93 -36.86 -19.93
CA ALA A 312 10.58 -37.42 -20.02
C ALA A 312 9.64 -36.46 -20.78
N ASP A 313 8.73 -37.02 -21.59
CA ASP A 313 7.67 -36.25 -22.24
C ASP A 313 6.62 -35.84 -21.20
N TRP A 314 6.72 -34.61 -20.71
CA TRP A 314 5.72 -34.01 -19.83
C TRP A 314 4.58 -33.41 -20.63
N THR A 315 3.36 -33.58 -20.13
CA THR A 315 2.13 -33.04 -20.73
C THR A 315 1.42 -32.16 -19.72
N VAL A 316 0.97 -30.99 -20.19
CA VAL A 316 0.04 -30.13 -19.46
C VAL A 316 -1.38 -30.52 -19.87
N ASN A 317 -2.20 -30.93 -18.90
CA ASN A 317 -3.61 -31.23 -19.09
C ASN A 317 -4.45 -30.11 -18.46
N LEU A 318 -5.20 -29.42 -19.32
CA LEU A 318 -6.04 -28.28 -18.95
C LEU A 318 -7.37 -28.72 -18.31
N ASP A 319 -7.86 -29.92 -18.62
CA ASP A 319 -9.15 -30.40 -18.11
C ASP A 319 -9.10 -30.76 -16.63
N ASP A 320 -7.94 -31.24 -16.15
CA ASP A 320 -7.74 -31.62 -14.76
C ASP A 320 -6.64 -30.80 -14.04
N ASN A 321 -6.19 -29.71 -14.68
CA ASN A 321 -5.17 -28.78 -14.18
C ASN A 321 -3.92 -29.49 -13.66
N THR A 322 -3.32 -30.36 -14.49
CA THR A 322 -2.12 -31.09 -14.09
C THR A 322 -0.97 -31.04 -15.09
N PHE A 323 0.25 -31.07 -14.55
CA PHE A 323 1.49 -31.28 -15.24
C PHE A 323 1.98 -32.68 -14.91
N SER A 324 2.01 -33.57 -15.90
CA SER A 324 2.25 -35.00 -15.66
C SER A 324 3.07 -35.69 -16.73
N ASN A 325 3.69 -36.80 -16.36
CA ASN A 325 4.23 -37.79 -17.27
C ASN A 325 3.69 -39.17 -16.88
N THR A 326 4.29 -40.24 -17.39
CA THR A 326 3.83 -41.62 -17.09
C THR A 326 4.05 -42.08 -15.64
N LYS A 327 4.86 -41.37 -14.85
CA LYS A 327 5.27 -41.72 -13.47
C LYS A 327 4.73 -40.76 -12.42
N GLU A 328 4.69 -39.48 -12.74
CA GLU A 328 4.48 -38.40 -11.80
C GLU A 328 3.41 -37.44 -12.31
N LYS A 329 2.69 -36.82 -11.38
CA LYS A 329 1.59 -35.90 -11.65
C LYS A 329 1.59 -34.81 -10.58
N TYR A 330 1.71 -33.56 -11.03
CA TYR A 330 1.72 -32.37 -10.20
C TYR A 330 0.53 -31.47 -10.55
N PRO A 331 -0.13 -30.85 -9.57
CA PRO A 331 -1.15 -29.85 -9.85
C PRO A 331 -0.52 -28.58 -10.44
N ILE A 332 -1.25 -27.94 -11.33
CA ILE A 332 -0.93 -26.60 -11.84
C ILE A 332 -2.03 -25.61 -11.51
N GLU A 333 -1.65 -24.34 -11.41
CA GLU A 333 -2.59 -23.22 -11.31
C GLU A 333 -2.11 -22.11 -12.23
N PHE A 334 -3.03 -21.59 -13.05
CA PHE A 334 -2.68 -20.54 -14.00
C PHE A 334 -2.51 -19.20 -13.29
N ILE A 335 -1.50 -18.45 -13.75
CA ILE A 335 -1.15 -17.13 -13.24
C ILE A 335 -1.76 -16.08 -14.15
N GLY A 336 -1.50 -16.19 -15.46
CA GLY A 336 -1.86 -15.18 -16.43
C GLY A 336 -1.35 -15.50 -17.81
N THR A 337 -1.68 -14.62 -18.74
CA THR A 337 -1.32 -14.71 -20.14
C THR A 337 -0.45 -13.51 -20.53
N ALA A 338 0.66 -13.78 -21.19
CA ALA A 338 1.44 -12.76 -21.90
C ALA A 338 1.08 -12.77 -23.38
N ILE A 339 0.56 -11.66 -23.91
CA ILE A 339 0.15 -11.51 -25.31
C ILE A 339 1.14 -10.59 -26.02
N LEU A 340 1.79 -11.07 -27.07
CA LEU A 340 2.69 -10.26 -27.89
C LEU A 340 1.90 -9.53 -28.96
N LYS A 341 1.93 -8.19 -28.93
CA LYS A 341 1.34 -7.35 -29.96
C LYS A 341 2.24 -7.25 -31.20
N GLU A 342 1.64 -6.87 -32.32
CA GLU A 342 2.36 -6.64 -33.59
C GLU A 342 3.44 -5.54 -33.50
N ASN A 343 3.27 -4.56 -32.60
CA ASN A 343 4.25 -3.50 -32.37
C ASN A 343 5.43 -3.92 -31.46
N GLY A 344 5.46 -5.18 -31.01
CA GLY A 344 6.49 -5.74 -30.15
C GLY A 344 6.26 -5.55 -28.65
N GLU A 345 5.19 -4.88 -28.25
CA GLU A 345 4.80 -4.74 -26.84
C GLU A 345 4.16 -6.03 -26.32
N THR A 346 4.32 -6.31 -25.04
CA THR A 346 3.68 -7.47 -24.39
C THR A 346 2.64 -6.97 -23.40
N ILE A 347 1.39 -7.40 -23.56
CA ILE A 347 0.34 -7.22 -22.54
C ILE A 347 0.39 -8.40 -21.59
N TRP A 348 0.37 -8.12 -20.29
CA TRP A 348 0.03 -9.11 -19.28
C TRP A 348 -1.45 -9.02 -18.93
N ILE A 349 -2.09 -10.18 -18.80
CA ILE A 349 -3.46 -10.32 -18.30
C ILE A 349 -3.46 -11.38 -17.22
N TRP A 350 -3.91 -11.05 -16.02
CA TRP A 350 -4.06 -12.04 -14.95
C TRP A 350 -5.21 -13.01 -15.26
N GLU A 351 -5.03 -14.28 -14.89
CA GLU A 351 -6.14 -15.22 -14.85
C GLU A 351 -7.01 -14.96 -13.62
N ASP A 352 -8.30 -15.28 -13.72
CA ASP A 352 -9.22 -15.30 -12.57
C ASP A 352 -8.97 -16.56 -11.72
N SER A 353 -7.84 -16.58 -11.01
CA SER A 353 -7.40 -17.69 -10.16
C SER A 353 -7.14 -17.25 -8.71
N SER A 354 -7.27 -18.19 -7.77
CA SER A 354 -6.97 -17.94 -6.36
C SER A 354 -5.55 -17.42 -6.16
N LEU A 355 -4.59 -18.00 -6.88
CA LEU A 355 -3.20 -17.60 -6.84
C LEU A 355 -2.99 -16.19 -7.39
N ALA A 356 -3.62 -15.83 -8.52
CA ALA A 356 -3.51 -14.48 -9.07
C ALA A 356 -4.01 -13.44 -8.06
N MET A 357 -5.17 -13.67 -7.43
CA MET A 357 -5.70 -12.81 -6.38
C MET A 357 -4.79 -12.72 -5.16
N GLU A 358 -4.17 -13.84 -4.75
CA GLU A 358 -3.21 -13.85 -3.63
C GLU A 358 -1.94 -13.06 -3.96
N ILE A 359 -1.41 -13.18 -5.18
CA ILE A 359 -0.27 -12.40 -5.66
C ILE A 359 -0.63 -10.91 -5.66
N GLN A 360 -1.79 -10.54 -6.22
CA GLN A 360 -2.25 -9.16 -6.26
C GLN A 360 -2.44 -8.56 -4.86
N ALA A 361 -3.06 -9.32 -3.93
CA ALA A 361 -3.24 -8.88 -2.55
C ALA A 361 -1.90 -8.72 -1.81
N THR A 362 -0.99 -9.68 -1.97
CA THR A 362 0.36 -9.63 -1.38
C THR A 362 1.16 -8.46 -1.96
N ALA A 363 1.05 -8.22 -3.27
CA ALA A 363 1.65 -7.08 -3.93
C ALA A 363 1.08 -5.75 -3.44
N GLY A 364 -0.22 -5.65 -3.20
CA GLY A 364 -0.84 -4.47 -2.60
C GLY A 364 -0.28 -4.18 -1.22
N ASN A 365 -0.13 -5.21 -0.38
CA ASN A 365 0.45 -5.08 0.96
C ASN A 365 1.94 -4.71 0.95
N ASN A 366 2.68 -5.22 -0.04
CA ASN A 366 4.11 -4.97 -0.21
C ASN A 366 4.41 -3.78 -1.13
N ALA A 367 3.37 -3.10 -1.61
CA ALA A 367 3.47 -1.97 -2.52
C ALA A 367 4.31 -2.24 -3.77
N ILE A 368 3.87 -3.22 -4.56
CA ILE A 368 4.47 -3.59 -5.86
C ILE A 368 3.40 -3.35 -6.94
N PRO A 369 3.21 -2.10 -7.40
CA PRO A 369 2.01 -1.71 -8.13
C PRO A 369 1.84 -2.44 -9.47
N ILE A 370 2.93 -2.77 -10.15
CA ILE A 370 2.88 -3.53 -11.41
C ILE A 370 2.12 -4.86 -11.29
N LEU A 371 2.14 -5.48 -10.10
CA LEU A 371 1.44 -6.72 -9.86
C LEU A 371 -0.04 -6.53 -9.53
N THR A 372 -0.50 -5.33 -9.17
CA THR A 372 -1.89 -5.09 -8.72
C THR A 372 -2.84 -4.79 -9.88
N TYR A 373 -2.34 -4.35 -11.03
CA TYR A 373 -3.15 -4.10 -12.22
C TYR A 373 -3.65 -5.41 -12.86
N ASN A 374 -4.96 -5.51 -13.14
CA ASN A 374 -5.59 -6.70 -13.76
C ASN A 374 -5.06 -7.00 -15.17
N SER A 375 -4.77 -5.95 -15.95
CA SER A 375 -4.11 -6.06 -17.25
C SER A 375 -3.36 -4.79 -17.56
N PHE A 376 -2.17 -4.90 -18.14
CA PHE A 376 -1.31 -3.76 -18.44
C PHE A 376 -0.21 -4.13 -19.44
N GLU A 377 0.49 -3.13 -19.96
CA GLU A 377 1.63 -3.35 -20.83
C GLU A 377 2.89 -3.52 -19.98
N LEU A 378 3.64 -4.60 -20.21
CA LEU A 378 4.90 -4.81 -19.51
C LEU A 378 5.87 -3.65 -19.83
N PRO A 379 6.62 -3.15 -18.83
CA PRO A 379 7.67 -2.17 -19.04
C PRO A 379 8.64 -2.62 -20.15
N LYS A 380 9.15 -1.68 -20.95
CA LYS A 380 10.03 -1.96 -22.10
C LYS A 380 11.24 -2.85 -21.76
N ASN A 381 11.73 -2.78 -20.52
CA ASN A 381 12.88 -3.54 -20.04
C ASN A 381 12.51 -4.77 -19.21
N MET A 382 11.24 -5.20 -19.25
CA MET A 382 10.73 -6.35 -18.51
C MET A 382 10.14 -7.38 -19.48
N SER A 383 10.71 -8.59 -19.46
CA SER A 383 10.13 -9.73 -20.17
C SER A 383 8.99 -10.35 -19.35
N ALA A 384 8.11 -11.12 -20.00
CA ALA A 384 7.09 -11.89 -19.30
C ALA A 384 7.68 -12.87 -18.26
N ASN A 385 8.83 -13.50 -18.56
CA ASN A 385 9.54 -14.33 -17.59
C ASN A 385 10.05 -13.54 -16.38
N ALA A 386 10.55 -12.32 -16.57
CA ALA A 386 10.95 -11.44 -15.47
C ALA A 386 9.76 -11.03 -14.61
N PHE A 387 8.64 -10.72 -15.26
CA PHE A 387 7.38 -10.42 -14.59
C PHE A 387 6.87 -11.61 -13.76
N VAL A 388 6.81 -12.81 -14.35
CA VAL A 388 6.37 -14.02 -13.65
C VAL A 388 7.34 -14.37 -12.51
N SER A 389 8.65 -14.14 -12.70
CA SER A 389 9.63 -14.33 -11.63
C SER A 389 9.40 -13.38 -10.46
N LEU A 390 9.02 -12.12 -10.73
CA LEU A 390 8.60 -11.19 -9.69
C LEU A 390 7.32 -11.66 -9.00
N ALA A 391 6.29 -12.01 -9.76
CA ALA A 391 4.99 -12.48 -9.26
C ALA A 391 5.12 -13.71 -8.35
N CYS A 392 5.82 -14.76 -8.80
CA CYS A 392 6.09 -15.94 -7.98
C CYS A 392 7.10 -15.66 -6.86
N GLY A 393 7.97 -14.68 -7.05
CA GLY A 393 8.99 -14.28 -6.08
C GLY A 393 8.42 -13.58 -4.85
N ILE A 394 7.29 -12.88 -4.95
CA ILE A 394 6.70 -12.22 -3.78
C ILE A 394 5.91 -13.18 -2.89
N LEU A 395 5.54 -14.35 -3.43
CA LEU A 395 4.99 -15.44 -2.65
C LEU A 395 6.13 -16.29 -2.07
N TYR A 396 6.12 -16.45 -0.75
CA TYR A 396 7.19 -17.15 -0.02
C TYR A 396 7.05 -18.68 -0.07
N ASP A 397 5.99 -19.20 -0.68
CA ASP A 397 5.74 -20.62 -0.80
C ASP A 397 6.34 -21.23 -2.08
N LYS A 398 6.31 -22.55 -2.08
CA LYS A 398 7.16 -23.46 -2.85
C LYS A 398 6.68 -23.60 -4.30
N ILE A 399 6.89 -22.60 -5.15
CA ILE A 399 6.40 -22.63 -6.54
C ILE A 399 7.50 -22.43 -7.59
N ALA A 400 7.58 -23.38 -8.51
CA ALA A 400 8.24 -23.24 -9.81
C ALA A 400 7.16 -22.92 -10.86
N PHE A 401 7.53 -22.28 -11.95
CA PHE A 401 6.57 -21.93 -13.01
C PHE A 401 7.01 -22.47 -14.37
N SER A 402 6.06 -22.51 -15.28
CA SER A 402 6.32 -22.80 -16.69
C SER A 402 5.29 -22.08 -17.56
N GLY A 403 5.49 -22.14 -18.87
CA GLY A 403 4.54 -21.62 -19.82
C GLY A 403 4.27 -22.60 -20.96
N ILE A 404 3.08 -22.46 -21.55
CA ILE A 404 2.70 -23.16 -22.78
C ILE A 404 2.29 -22.13 -23.83
N ASP A 405 2.65 -22.40 -25.08
CA ASP A 405 2.28 -21.55 -26.20
C ASP A 405 0.76 -21.49 -26.34
N TYR A 406 0.24 -20.27 -26.46
CA TYR A 406 -1.14 -20.01 -26.80
C TYR A 406 -1.24 -19.54 -28.25
N THR A 407 -1.06 -20.51 -29.15
CA THR A 407 -0.88 -20.29 -30.59
C THR A 407 -2.05 -19.56 -31.25
N GLU A 408 -3.27 -19.72 -30.74
CA GLU A 408 -4.47 -19.09 -31.31
C GLU A 408 -4.56 -17.57 -31.07
N LYS A 409 -3.93 -17.05 -30.00
CA LYS A 409 -3.94 -15.62 -29.66
C LYS A 409 -2.56 -14.94 -29.68
N GLY A 410 -1.51 -15.64 -30.14
CA GLY A 410 -0.17 -15.07 -30.24
C GLY A 410 0.46 -14.74 -28.89
N GLY A 411 0.27 -15.61 -27.89
CA GLY A 411 0.77 -15.41 -26.53
C GLY A 411 1.28 -16.67 -25.85
N MET A 412 1.59 -16.57 -24.56
CA MET A 412 2.02 -17.66 -23.69
C MET A 412 1.18 -17.67 -22.42
N TYR A 413 0.61 -18.81 -22.07
CA TYR A 413 -0.02 -19.03 -20.77
C TYR A 413 1.05 -19.39 -19.75
N TYR A 414 1.03 -18.75 -18.60
CA TYR A 414 1.90 -19.07 -17.48
C TYR A 414 1.12 -19.76 -16.36
N PHE A 415 1.73 -20.77 -15.77
CA PHE A 415 1.19 -21.51 -14.64
C PHE A 415 2.29 -21.87 -13.65
N VAL A 416 1.92 -21.96 -12.38
CA VAL A 416 2.78 -22.55 -11.35
C VAL A 416 2.57 -24.05 -11.27
N VAL A 417 3.59 -24.77 -10.82
CA VAL A 417 3.53 -26.18 -10.48
C VAL A 417 3.71 -26.32 -8.97
N SER A 418 2.73 -26.94 -8.31
CA SER A 418 2.72 -27.11 -6.86
C SER A 418 3.02 -28.54 -6.43
N LYS A 419 3.22 -28.74 -5.12
CA LYS A 419 3.52 -30.06 -4.51
C LYS A 419 4.78 -30.73 -5.07
N LEU A 420 5.75 -29.92 -5.48
CA LEU A 420 7.03 -30.39 -5.98
C LEU A 420 7.89 -31.00 -4.86
N PRO A 421 8.81 -31.93 -5.20
CA PRO A 421 9.75 -32.50 -4.23
C PRO A 421 10.61 -31.44 -3.55
N GLU A 422 11.02 -31.68 -2.30
CA GLU A 422 11.85 -30.73 -1.54
C GLU A 422 13.19 -30.42 -2.23
N THR A 423 13.71 -31.33 -3.05
CA THR A 423 14.93 -31.12 -3.83
C THR A 423 14.85 -29.93 -4.78
N VAL A 424 13.65 -29.56 -5.24
CA VAL A 424 13.44 -28.37 -6.08
C VAL A 424 13.74 -27.07 -5.30
N PHE A 425 13.51 -27.07 -4.00
CA PHE A 425 13.64 -25.89 -3.13
C PHE A 425 14.94 -25.87 -2.33
N SER A 426 15.85 -26.80 -2.61
CA SER A 426 17.12 -26.91 -1.90
C SER A 426 18.09 -25.78 -2.26
N PRO A 427 18.92 -25.32 -1.30
CA PRO A 427 20.07 -24.46 -1.58
C PRO A 427 20.98 -25.05 -2.67
N VAL A 428 21.65 -24.17 -3.40
CA VAL A 428 22.55 -24.51 -4.49
C VAL A 428 24.02 -24.40 -4.06
N GLY A 429 24.87 -25.21 -4.67
CA GLY A 429 26.33 -25.15 -4.46
C GLY A 429 26.97 -23.96 -5.16
N ILE A 430 28.23 -23.67 -4.79
CA ILE A 430 28.98 -22.47 -5.22
C ILE A 430 28.97 -22.23 -6.74
N LYS A 431 29.20 -23.27 -7.54
CA LYS A 431 29.22 -23.15 -9.00
C LYS A 431 27.87 -22.72 -9.57
N LYS A 432 26.80 -23.39 -9.13
CA LYS A 432 25.43 -23.09 -9.59
C LYS A 432 24.97 -21.71 -9.10
N PHE A 433 25.38 -21.30 -7.90
CA PHE A 433 25.17 -19.94 -7.42
C PHE A 433 25.83 -18.90 -8.34
N ALA A 434 27.09 -19.12 -8.73
CA ALA A 434 27.81 -18.23 -9.63
C ALA A 434 27.16 -18.19 -11.02
N ASP A 435 26.81 -19.36 -11.60
CA ASP A 435 26.15 -19.46 -12.91
C ASP A 435 24.79 -18.70 -12.92
N ILE A 436 23.98 -18.86 -11.86
CA ILE A 436 22.71 -18.14 -11.69
C ILE A 436 22.96 -16.63 -11.57
N THR A 437 23.99 -16.23 -10.82
CA THR A 437 24.35 -14.82 -10.65
C THR A 437 24.72 -14.19 -11.99
N GLU A 438 25.58 -14.83 -12.78
CA GLU A 438 25.98 -14.36 -14.12
C GLU A 438 24.78 -14.28 -15.07
N LEU A 439 23.88 -15.27 -15.01
CA LEU A 439 22.65 -15.27 -15.80
C LEU A 439 21.74 -14.10 -15.41
N ALA A 440 21.59 -13.83 -14.11
CA ALA A 440 20.72 -12.78 -13.59
C ALA A 440 21.20 -11.40 -14.04
N ILE A 441 22.47 -11.07 -13.79
CA ILE A 441 23.02 -9.74 -14.12
C ILE A 441 23.09 -9.46 -15.62
N LYS A 442 23.13 -10.52 -16.45
CA LYS A 442 23.16 -10.38 -17.90
C LYS A 442 21.78 -10.13 -18.52
N ASN A 443 20.74 -10.75 -17.96
CA ASN A 443 19.42 -10.81 -18.60
C ASN A 443 18.36 -9.95 -17.92
N TYR A 444 18.60 -9.48 -16.69
CA TYR A 444 17.62 -8.75 -15.91
C TYR A 444 18.17 -7.39 -15.49
N ASN A 445 17.32 -6.35 -15.53
CA ASN A 445 17.62 -5.06 -14.95
C ASN A 445 17.35 -5.10 -13.44
N ILE A 446 18.39 -5.41 -12.66
CA ILE A 446 18.34 -5.59 -11.20
C ILE A 446 19.39 -4.74 -10.49
N ASP A 447 19.18 -4.51 -9.20
CA ASP A 447 20.21 -4.06 -8.28
C ASP A 447 21.06 -5.26 -7.84
N HIS A 448 22.35 -5.23 -8.14
CA HIS A 448 23.20 -6.40 -7.93
C HIS A 448 23.48 -6.65 -6.45
N LYS A 449 23.50 -5.61 -5.62
CA LYS A 449 23.72 -5.75 -4.18
C LYS A 449 22.52 -6.40 -3.52
N ILE A 450 21.32 -5.86 -3.76
CA ILE A 450 20.06 -6.41 -3.24
C ILE A 450 19.92 -7.87 -3.68
N PHE A 451 20.22 -8.14 -4.96
CA PHE A 451 20.18 -9.50 -5.50
C PHE A 451 21.11 -10.46 -4.75
N ILE A 452 22.39 -10.12 -4.57
CA ILE A 452 23.36 -11.01 -3.94
C ILE A 452 23.03 -11.25 -2.47
N GLU A 453 22.73 -10.20 -1.71
CA GLU A 453 22.43 -10.32 -0.27
C GLU A 453 21.22 -11.22 -0.04
N ASN A 454 20.12 -11.02 -0.78
CA ASN A 454 18.93 -11.85 -0.66
C ASN A 454 19.13 -13.27 -1.19
N PHE A 455 19.92 -13.46 -2.25
CA PHE A 455 20.18 -14.79 -2.77
C PHE A 455 21.04 -15.61 -1.79
N LEU A 456 22.05 -15.00 -1.16
CA LEU A 456 22.85 -15.63 -0.12
C LEU A 456 22.01 -15.97 1.12
N ASP A 457 21.12 -15.07 1.54
CA ASP A 457 20.21 -15.29 2.66
C ASP A 457 19.26 -16.47 2.40
N TRP A 458 18.64 -16.53 1.22
CA TRP A 458 17.82 -17.69 0.82
C TRP A 458 18.64 -18.97 0.78
N ASN A 459 19.86 -18.91 0.25
CA ASN A 459 20.76 -20.04 0.14
C ASN A 459 21.34 -20.47 1.51
N LYS A 460 21.06 -19.71 2.59
CA LYS A 460 21.57 -19.91 3.95
C LYS A 460 23.11 -19.88 4.01
N THR A 461 23.71 -19.11 3.11
CA THR A 461 25.16 -18.95 2.99
C THR A 461 25.61 -17.78 3.86
N LYS A 462 26.53 -18.02 4.79
CA LYS A 462 27.07 -16.93 5.62
C LYS A 462 27.97 -16.05 4.76
N TYR A 463 27.89 -14.75 4.95
CA TYR A 463 28.75 -13.81 4.23
C TYR A 463 29.12 -12.59 5.08
N GLU A 464 30.17 -11.90 4.64
CA GLU A 464 30.61 -10.64 5.21
C GLU A 464 31.06 -9.66 4.11
N TRP A 465 30.80 -8.38 4.34
CA TRP A 465 31.34 -7.30 3.53
C TRP A 465 32.77 -6.97 3.95
N GLN A 466 33.67 -6.86 2.97
CA GLN A 466 35.05 -6.41 3.15
C GLN A 466 35.36 -5.28 2.16
N GLY A 467 34.97 -4.05 2.50
CA GLY A 467 35.12 -2.92 1.59
C GLY A 467 34.10 -2.99 0.46
N ASP A 468 34.57 -3.14 -0.78
CA ASP A 468 33.77 -3.22 -2.00
C ASP A 468 33.50 -4.67 -2.46
N LYS A 469 33.69 -5.65 -1.58
CA LYS A 469 33.45 -7.06 -1.89
C LYS A 469 32.67 -7.80 -0.80
N ILE A 470 31.97 -8.85 -1.21
CA ILE A 470 31.37 -9.86 -0.34
C ILE A 470 32.23 -11.12 -0.37
N ILE A 471 32.49 -11.69 0.81
CA ILE A 471 33.07 -13.03 0.97
C ILE A 471 31.98 -13.95 1.53
N ALA A 472 31.58 -14.96 0.75
CA ALA A 472 30.55 -15.92 1.11
C ALA A 472 31.14 -17.32 1.34
N ASP A 473 30.73 -17.98 2.43
CA ASP A 473 31.21 -19.29 2.86
C ASP A 473 30.20 -20.39 2.48
N PHE A 474 30.52 -21.16 1.45
CA PHE A 474 29.71 -22.28 0.96
C PHE A 474 30.05 -23.61 1.67
N GLY A 475 30.92 -23.58 2.68
CA GLY A 475 31.39 -24.76 3.40
C GLY A 475 32.48 -25.53 2.65
N ASN A 476 33.06 -26.55 3.28
CA ASN A 476 34.12 -27.41 2.69
C ASN A 476 35.35 -26.67 2.12
N GLU A 477 35.70 -25.50 2.70
CA GLU A 477 36.74 -24.58 2.22
C GLU A 477 36.39 -23.81 0.92
N ASP A 478 35.20 -24.00 0.36
CA ASP A 478 34.71 -23.25 -0.81
C ASP A 478 34.28 -21.84 -0.38
N LYS A 479 35.00 -20.83 -0.88
CA LYS A 479 34.66 -19.42 -0.68
C LYS A 479 34.38 -18.75 -2.00
N LEU A 480 33.29 -17.99 -2.04
CA LEU A 480 32.95 -17.14 -3.17
C LEU A 480 33.29 -15.69 -2.80
N GLU A 481 34.18 -15.08 -3.57
CA GLU A 481 34.45 -13.65 -3.50
C GLU A 481 33.70 -12.94 -4.64
N ILE A 482 32.86 -11.97 -4.30
CA ILE A 482 32.11 -11.16 -5.25
C ILE A 482 32.59 -9.72 -5.09
N GLN A 483 33.29 -9.21 -6.10
CA GLN A 483 33.77 -7.84 -6.13
C GLN A 483 32.76 -6.94 -6.79
N PHE A 484 32.52 -5.79 -6.19
CA PHE A 484 31.65 -4.75 -6.73
C PHE A 484 32.47 -3.53 -7.14
N GLU A 485 32.00 -2.84 -8.17
CA GLU A 485 32.36 -1.46 -8.45
C GLU A 485 31.18 -0.54 -8.21
N LYS A 486 31.46 0.70 -7.84
CA LYS A 486 30.43 1.72 -7.68
C LYS A 486 30.33 2.54 -8.97
N ILE A 487 29.20 2.44 -9.66
CA ILE A 487 28.89 3.26 -10.83
C ILE A 487 27.78 4.21 -10.41
N GLU A 488 28.11 5.52 -10.35
CA GLU A 488 27.24 6.54 -9.76
C GLU A 488 26.89 6.19 -8.30
N ASP A 489 25.63 5.90 -8.00
CA ASP A 489 25.15 5.49 -6.68
C ASP A 489 24.82 3.98 -6.57
N GLU A 490 25.05 3.20 -7.62
CA GLU A 490 24.72 1.77 -7.66
C GLU A 490 25.97 0.88 -7.52
N TYR A 491 25.82 -0.24 -6.81
CA TYR A 491 26.80 -1.32 -6.76
C TYR A 491 26.58 -2.26 -7.96
N ARG A 492 27.63 -2.47 -8.76
CA ARG A 492 27.63 -3.42 -9.88
C ARG A 492 28.69 -4.48 -9.65
N ILE A 493 28.35 -5.74 -9.91
CA ILE A 493 29.31 -6.85 -9.83
C ILE A 493 30.34 -6.65 -10.94
N LYS A 494 31.60 -6.57 -10.52
CA LYS A 494 32.77 -6.47 -11.37
C LYS A 494 33.35 -7.83 -11.69
N GLU A 495 33.46 -8.69 -10.68
CA GLU A 495 34.09 -10.00 -10.79
C GLU A 495 33.55 -10.98 -9.74
N ILE A 496 33.47 -12.25 -10.11
CA ILE A 496 33.12 -13.37 -9.23
C ILE A 496 34.29 -14.34 -9.23
N ILE A 497 34.83 -14.67 -8.06
CA ILE A 497 36.06 -15.45 -7.88
C ILE A 497 35.74 -16.62 -6.94
N PHE A 498 36.05 -17.85 -7.36
CA PHE A 498 35.90 -19.07 -6.58
C PHE A 498 37.11 -19.99 -6.75
#